data_AF-A0A800K0K9-F1
#
_entry.id   AF-A0A800K0K9-F1
#
_cell.length_a   1.000
_cell.length_b   1.000
_cell.length_c   1.000
_cell.angle_alpha   90.00
_cell.angle_beta   90.00
_cell.angle_gamma   90.00
#
_symmetry.space_group_name_H-M   'P 1'
#
loop_
_entity.id
_entity.type
_entity.pdbx_description
1 polymer ?
#
loop_
_entity_poly.entity_id
_entity_poly.type
_entity_poly.pdbx_seq_one_letter_code
_entity_poly.pdbx_strand_id
1 'polypeptide(L)'
;MITLVIGDGSGSEAMLEAGIEDADVFLALSGNDALNGLAAQKAKSVYQTRRVVCRVKDEGLRELYTSLGITVTSPTALVADVILQTVPDMPG
;
A
#
# COMPACT_ATOMS: atom_id res chain seq x y z
N MET A 1 4.65 -0.90 22.35
CA MET A 1 4.78 0.57 22.35
C MET A 1 4.52 1.04 20.92
N ILE A 2 3.80 2.14 20.72
CA ILE A 2 3.57 2.73 19.39
C ILE A 2 4.34 4.04 19.37
N THR A 3 5.16 4.25 18.34
CA THR A 3 5.90 5.49 18.12
C THR A 3 5.16 6.32 17.06
N LEU A 4 4.93 7.59 17.35
CA LEU A 4 4.31 8.53 16.42
C LEU A 4 5.38 9.46 15.87
N VAL A 5 5.47 9.52 14.54
CA VAL A 5 6.34 10.46 13.81
C VAL A 5 5.44 11.37 12.97
N ILE A 6 5.67 12.68 13.05
CA ILE A 6 4.90 13.68 12.31
C ILE A 6 5.74 14.17 11.12
N GLY A 7 5.34 13.82 9.91
CA GLY A 7 6.02 14.24 8.69
C GLY A 7 5.35 13.69 7.43
N ASP A 8 5.97 13.95 6.28
CA ASP A 8 5.54 13.34 5.01
C ASP A 8 5.93 11.85 4.99
N GLY A 9 4.93 10.96 5.02
CA GLY A 9 5.13 9.51 4.99
C GLY A 9 5.74 8.95 3.70
N SER A 10 5.97 9.80 2.68
CA SER A 10 6.76 9.47 1.48
C SER A 10 8.21 10.01 1.55
N GLY A 11 8.47 10.92 2.51
CA GLY A 11 9.75 11.58 2.75
C GLY A 11 10.73 10.70 3.52
N SER A 12 12.00 10.71 3.11
CA SER A 12 13.03 9.88 3.72
C SER A 12 13.32 10.23 5.17
N GLU A 13 13.23 11.52 5.54
CA GLU A 13 13.43 11.98 6.92
C GLU A 13 12.45 11.32 7.89
N ALA A 14 11.15 11.41 7.62
CA ALA A 14 10.11 10.81 8.47
C ALA A 14 10.17 9.28 8.47
N MET A 15 10.51 8.65 7.34
CA MET A 15 10.67 7.18 7.29
C MET A 15 11.84 6.69 8.14
N LEU A 16 12.97 7.41 8.12
CA LEU A 16 14.16 7.08 8.93
C LEU A 16 13.87 7.29 10.42
N GLU A 17 13.23 8.40 10.78
CA GLU A 17 12.79 8.65 12.17
C GLU A 17 11.81 7.56 12.66
N ALA A 18 10.98 7.03 11.77
CA ALA A 18 10.08 5.92 12.06
C ALA A 18 10.76 4.53 12.06
N GLY A 19 12.05 4.43 11.75
CA GLY A 19 12.82 3.19 11.81
C GLY A 19 12.62 2.26 10.61
N ILE A 20 12.41 2.80 9.40
CA ILE A 20 12.15 1.97 8.19
C ILE A 20 13.29 0.99 7.86
N GLU A 21 14.54 1.30 8.22
CA GLU A 21 15.71 0.49 7.86
C GLU A 21 15.67 -0.91 8.45
N ASP A 22 15.07 -1.06 9.63
CA ASP A 22 14.93 -2.33 10.34
C ASP A 22 13.51 -2.90 10.25
N ALA A 23 12.63 -2.29 9.45
CA ALA A 23 11.23 -2.70 9.37
C ALA A 23 11.05 -4.02 8.60
N ASP A 24 10.35 -4.99 9.20
CA ASP A 24 9.92 -6.20 8.50
C ASP A 24 8.83 -5.93 7.44
N VAL A 25 7.99 -4.93 7.72
CA VAL A 25 6.78 -4.59 6.96
C VAL A 25 6.61 -3.08 6.85
N PHE A 26 6.33 -2.59 5.65
CA PHE A 26 5.92 -1.20 5.39
C PHE A 26 4.52 -1.15 4.78
N LEU A 27 3.67 -0.24 5.30
CA LEU A 27 2.29 -0.07 4.88
C LEU A 27 2.02 1.40 4.49
N ALA A 28 1.69 1.64 3.22
CA ALA A 28 1.29 2.97 2.73
C ALA A 28 -0.22 3.02 2.48
N LEU A 29 -0.97 3.58 3.43
CA LEU A 29 -2.42 3.46 3.51
C LEU A 29 -3.18 4.80 3.49
N SER A 30 -2.52 5.87 3.03
CA SER A 30 -3.14 7.20 2.99
C SER A 30 -4.26 7.29 1.96
N GLY A 31 -5.01 8.39 1.98
CA GLY A 31 -6.01 8.73 0.97
C GLY A 31 -5.46 8.96 -0.44
N ASN A 32 -4.14 9.17 -0.58
CA ASN A 32 -3.48 9.57 -1.82
C ASN A 32 -2.70 8.38 -2.42
N ASP A 33 -3.21 7.85 -3.53
CA ASP A 33 -2.66 6.65 -4.16
C ASP A 33 -1.26 6.89 -4.77
N ALA A 34 -1.03 8.07 -5.34
CA ALA A 34 0.29 8.42 -5.90
C ALA A 34 1.36 8.48 -4.80
N LEU A 35 1.05 9.10 -3.65
CA LEU A 35 1.97 9.12 -2.51
C LEU A 35 2.18 7.71 -1.93
N ASN A 36 1.13 6.89 -1.86
CA ASN A 36 1.27 5.52 -1.37
C ASN A 36 2.19 4.70 -2.27
N GLY A 37 2.05 4.84 -3.58
CA GLY A 37 2.90 4.20 -4.57
C GLY A 37 4.36 4.63 -4.48
N LEU A 38 4.63 5.94 -4.38
CA LEU A 38 5.98 6.48 -4.20
C LEU A 38 6.63 6.00 -2.90
N ALA A 39 5.90 6.07 -1.80
CA ALA A 39 6.38 5.62 -0.49
C ALA A 39 6.71 4.12 -0.50
N ALA A 40 5.82 3.31 -1.06
CA ALA A 40 6.02 1.86 -1.18
C ALA A 40 7.17 1.50 -2.11
N GLN A 41 7.30 2.18 -3.26
CA GLN A 41 8.44 1.98 -4.14
C GLN A 41 9.75 2.29 -3.43
N LYS A 42 9.81 3.39 -2.67
CA LYS A 42 10.98 3.76 -1.88
C LYS A 42 11.30 2.72 -0.80
N ALA A 43 10.29 2.28 -0.04
CA ALA A 43 10.45 1.19 0.94
C ALA A 43 11.03 -0.07 0.28
N LYS A 44 10.53 -0.44 -0.90
CA LYS A 44 10.96 -1.63 -1.62
C LYS A 44 12.36 -1.51 -2.22
N SER A 45 12.68 -0.39 -2.89
CA SER A 45 13.89 -0.24 -3.70
C SER A 45 15.06 0.41 -2.96
N VAL A 46 14.79 1.35 -2.05
CA VAL A 46 15.84 2.07 -1.31
C VAL A 46 16.12 1.37 0.00
N TYR A 47 15.08 1.11 0.79
CA TYR A 47 15.22 0.52 2.13
C TYR A 47 15.15 -1.01 2.13
N GLN A 48 14.91 -1.63 0.96
CA GLN A 48 14.87 -3.09 0.78
C GLN A 48 13.92 -3.80 1.77
N THR A 49 12.86 -3.11 2.21
CA THR A 49 11.88 -3.65 3.16
C THR A 49 11.28 -4.93 2.59
N ARG A 50 11.30 -6.01 3.38
CA ARG A 50 10.93 -7.36 2.94
C ARG A 50 9.49 -7.42 2.42
N ARG A 51 8.55 -6.88 3.19
CA ARG A 51 7.12 -6.86 2.85
C ARG A 51 6.66 -5.41 2.72
N VAL A 52 6.11 -5.07 1.56
CA VAL A 52 5.62 -3.72 1.28
C VAL A 52 4.20 -3.85 0.76
N VAL A 53 3.27 -3.15 1.41
CA VAL A 53 1.87 -3.08 1.01
C VAL A 53 1.50 -1.62 0.74
N CYS A 54 0.82 -1.36 -0.36
CA CYS A 54 0.24 -0.05 -0.63
C CYS A 54 -1.25 -0.14 -0.95
N ARG A 55 -1.98 0.91 -0.59
CA ARG A 55 -3.39 1.06 -0.94
C ARG A 55 -3.51 1.91 -2.20
N VAL A 56 -4.12 1.36 -3.25
CA VAL A 56 -4.33 2.02 -4.55
C VAL A 56 -5.72 1.68 -5.07
N LYS A 57 -6.49 2.68 -5.48
CA LYS A 57 -7.81 2.51 -6.09
C LYS A 57 -7.75 2.40 -7.62
N ASP A 58 -6.77 3.06 -8.23
CA ASP A 58 -6.54 3.04 -9.67
C ASP A 58 -5.97 1.68 -10.13
N GLU A 59 -6.65 1.04 -11.07
CA GLU A 59 -6.31 -0.31 -11.54
C GLU A 59 -5.00 -0.33 -12.36
N GLY A 60 -4.73 0.70 -13.15
CA GLY A 60 -3.49 0.79 -13.93
C GLY A 60 -2.26 0.93 -13.02
N LEU A 61 -2.39 1.71 -11.95
CA LEU A 61 -1.35 1.78 -10.91
C LEU A 61 -1.19 0.46 -10.15
N ARG A 62 -2.27 -0.31 -9.95
CA ARG A 62 -2.22 -1.61 -9.28
C ARG A 62 -1.32 -2.59 -10.02
N GLU A 63 -1.51 -2.75 -11.32
CA GLU A 63 -0.70 -3.65 -12.13
C GLU A 63 0.79 -3.24 -12.11
N LEU A 64 1.05 -1.94 -12.26
CA LEU A 64 2.41 -1.38 -12.20
C LEU A 64 3.11 -1.71 -10.88
N TYR A 65 2.52 -1.39 -9.73
CA TYR A 65 3.18 -1.63 -8.45
C TYR A 65 3.28 -3.12 -8.11
N THR A 66 2.32 -3.94 -8.54
CA THR A 66 2.40 -5.40 -8.40
C THR A 66 3.61 -5.95 -9.16
N SER A 67 3.87 -5.46 -10.37
CA SER A 67 5.06 -5.85 -11.16
C SER A 67 6.39 -5.51 -10.48
N LEU A 68 6.40 -4.52 -9.59
CA LEU A 68 7.56 -4.09 -8.79
C LEU A 68 7.72 -4.90 -7.49
N GLY A 69 6.92 -5.96 -7.28
CA GLY A 69 6.98 -6.79 -6.09
C GLY A 69 6.39 -6.12 -4.84
N ILE A 70 5.51 -5.14 -5.03
CA ILE A 70 4.73 -4.48 -3.98
C ILE A 70 3.35 -5.13 -3.94
N THR A 71 2.88 -5.48 -2.75
CA THR A 71 1.50 -5.98 -2.59
C THR A 71 0.54 -4.81 -2.65
N VAL A 72 -0.40 -4.82 -3.58
CA VAL A 72 -1.37 -3.74 -3.71
C VAL A 72 -2.74 -4.18 -3.19
N THR A 73 -3.35 -3.34 -2.36
CA THR A 73 -4.74 -3.50 -1.93
C THR A 73 -5.60 -2.43 -2.61
N SER A 74 -6.71 -2.85 -3.20
CA SER A 74 -7.71 -1.93 -3.73
C SER A 74 -8.97 -2.03 -2.88
N PRO A 75 -9.30 -0.99 -2.09
CA PRO A 75 -10.54 -0.97 -1.33
C PRO A 75 -11.77 -1.16 -2.22
N THR A 76 -11.73 -0.63 -3.45
CA THR A 76 -12.80 -0.78 -4.43
C THR A 76 -12.97 -2.24 -4.84
N ALA A 77 -11.88 -2.94 -5.15
CA ALA A 77 -11.94 -4.36 -5.50
C ALA A 77 -12.44 -5.22 -4.33
N LEU A 78 -11.93 -4.97 -3.12
CA LEU A 78 -12.37 -5.69 -1.91
C LEU A 78 -13.87 -5.52 -1.64
N VAL A 79 -14.38 -4.30 -1.78
CA VAL A 79 -15.82 -4.03 -1.61
C VAL A 79 -16.63 -4.69 -2.73
N ALA A 80 -16.15 -4.66 -3.98
CA ALA A 80 -16.81 -5.34 -5.09
C ALA A 80 -16.90 -6.86 -4.87
N ASP A 81 -15.83 -7.49 -4.39
CA ASP A 81 -15.80 -8.92 -4.05
C ASP A 81 -16.85 -9.27 -2.98
N VAL A 82 -16.94 -8.45 -1.92
CA VAL A 82 -17.95 -8.63 -0.86
C VAL A 82 -19.37 -8.48 -1.41
N ILE A 83 -19.60 -7.51 -2.31
CA ILE A 83 -20.91 -7.34 -2.95
C ILE A 83 -21.27 -8.57 -3.80
N LEU A 84 -20.35 -9.04 -4.65
CA LEU A 84 -20.60 -10.20 -5.52
C LEU A 84 -20.86 -11.48 -4.72
N GLN A 85 -20.21 -11.65 -3.57
CA GLN A 85 -20.45 -12.79 -2.67
C GLN A 85 -21.79 -12.73 -1.94
N THR A 86 -22.38 -11.54 -1.80
CA THR A 86 -23.65 -11.34 -1.07
C THR A 86 -24.85 -11.33 -1.99
N VAL A 87 -24.68 -11.09 -3.29
CA VAL A 87 -25.75 -11.22 -4.28
C VAL A 87 -25.89 -12.71 -4.63
N PRO A 88 -27.02 -13.36 -4.29
CA PRO A 88 -27.25 -14.74 -4.72
C PRO A 88 -27.26 -14.82 -6.24
N ASP A 89 -26.71 -15.90 -6.81
CA ASP A 89 -26.75 -16.18 -8.25
C ASP A 89 -28.18 -15.93 -8.77
N MET A 90 -28.35 -14.88 -9.56
CA MET A 90 -29.58 -14.69 -10.33
C MET A 90 -29.43 -15.56 -11.57
N PRO A 91 -30.18 -16.67 -11.70
CA PRO A 91 -30.22 -17.37 -12.97
C PRO A 91 -30.73 -16.40 -14.03
N GLY A 92 -29.99 -16.31 -15.13
CA GLY A 92 -30.38 -15.56 -16.33
C GLY A 92 -31.64 -16.12 -16.97
#